data_AF-A0A165IHI7-F1
#
_entry.id   AF-A0A165IHI7-F1
#
_cell.length_a   1.000
_cell.length_b   1.000
_cell.length_c   1.000
_cell.angle_alpha   90.00
_cell.angle_beta   90.00
_cell.angle_gamma   90.00
#
_symmetry.space_group_name_H-M   'P 1'
#
loop_
_entity.id
_entity.type
_entity.pdbx_description
1 polymer ?
#
loop_
_entity_poly.entity_id
_entity_poly.type
_entity_poly.pdbx_seq_one_letter_code
_entity_poly.pdbx_strand_id
1 'polypeptide(L)'
;MVLHNPNNWHWVNKDVSGWAREYLETTLKGTSAEENSVTAEITKLISMDGDVDVSQRKGKVITLFDVKLQLEYSGKTKDEEDVSGTIKIPEVAHDTEEDEYVFDIDIYSESGSKQPVKDLVRSKIVPQLRQKLSQFGPAIISEHARDLQHAPGVDPSASFRSTKYVSSSSVNKSSGDKPAAASTATSAAAGKLVNVTKVTDTEEFRTTAEQLYLTFTDPQRIAAFTRAPPKVFEGAKKGGKFELFGGNVVGEYTDLNEPTKIVQKWRLQQWPAGHYSTLEINFDQNDVDAVTLMRVNWDGVPVGQEDVTKQNWGEYYVRSIKTTFGFGTVL
;
A
#
# COMPACT_ATOMS: atom_id res chain seq x y z
N MET A 1 21.16 -11.55 -0.45
CA MET A 1 21.05 -12.97 -0.09
C MET A 1 19.98 -13.54 -1.01
N VAL A 2 20.37 -14.29 -2.05
CA VAL A 2 19.39 -14.88 -2.98
C VAL A 2 18.71 -16.01 -2.24
N LEU A 3 17.38 -15.94 -2.11
CA LEU A 3 16.58 -16.98 -1.47
C LEU A 3 16.71 -18.25 -2.31
N HIS A 4 17.51 -19.21 -1.84
CA HIS A 4 17.61 -20.53 -2.43
C HIS A 4 16.28 -21.24 -2.19
N ASN A 5 15.44 -21.34 -3.24
CA ASN A 5 14.16 -22.07 -3.20
C ASN A 5 14.18 -23.27 -4.16
N PRO A 6 14.85 -24.38 -3.79
CA PRO A 6 14.92 -25.59 -4.61
C PRO A 6 13.53 -26.08 -4.98
N ASN A 7 13.32 -26.34 -6.27
CA ASN A 7 12.07 -26.87 -6.80
C ASN A 7 10.83 -26.05 -6.41
N ASN A 8 10.96 -24.74 -6.15
CA ASN A 8 9.82 -23.86 -5.83
C ASN A 8 9.02 -24.35 -4.60
N TRP A 9 9.69 -24.98 -3.63
CA TRP A 9 9.05 -25.70 -2.52
C TRP A 9 8.65 -24.79 -1.35
N HIS A 10 9.51 -23.83 -0.99
CA HIS A 10 9.31 -22.91 0.12
C HIS A 10 8.27 -21.84 -0.22
N TRP A 11 7.60 -21.35 0.82
CA TRP A 11 6.58 -20.32 0.69
C TRP A 11 7.19 -19.01 0.19
N VAL A 12 6.61 -18.46 -0.87
CA VAL A 12 6.88 -17.11 -1.37
C VAL A 12 5.54 -16.42 -1.53
N ASN A 13 5.39 -15.22 -0.96
CA ASN A 13 4.20 -14.39 -1.15
C ASN A 13 4.52 -13.12 -1.93
N LYS A 14 3.61 -12.70 -2.78
CA LYS A 14 3.68 -11.46 -3.54
C LYS A 14 2.32 -10.78 -3.49
N ASP A 15 2.29 -9.60 -2.87
CA ASP A 15 1.16 -8.68 -2.94
C ASP A 15 1.03 -8.18 -4.39
N VAL A 16 -0.16 -8.34 -4.95
CA VAL A 16 -0.53 -7.90 -6.30
C VAL A 16 -1.76 -6.98 -6.30
N SER A 17 -2.14 -6.45 -5.13
CA SER A 17 -3.28 -5.53 -4.96
C SER A 17 -3.24 -4.33 -5.90
N GLY A 18 -2.06 -3.76 -6.14
CA GLY A 18 -1.88 -2.67 -7.10
C GLY A 18 -2.27 -3.06 -8.53
N TRP A 19 -1.77 -4.21 -9.01
CA TRP A 19 -2.11 -4.73 -10.34
C TRP A 19 -3.58 -5.13 -10.42
N ALA A 20 -4.10 -5.77 -9.37
CA ALA A 20 -5.48 -6.20 -9.27
C ALA A 20 -6.46 -5.04 -9.41
N ARG A 21 -6.19 -3.91 -8.76
CA ARG A 21 -7.01 -2.70 -8.88
C ARG A 21 -7.05 -2.20 -10.31
N GLU A 22 -5.89 -2.09 -10.97
CA GLU A 22 -5.80 -1.64 -12.37
C GLU A 22 -6.50 -2.60 -13.33
N TYR A 23 -6.33 -3.91 -13.12
CA TYR A 23 -6.99 -4.95 -13.91
C TYR A 23 -8.51 -4.88 -13.78
N LEU A 24 -9.04 -4.80 -12.55
CA LEU A 24 -10.48 -4.71 -12.31
C LEU A 24 -11.05 -3.39 -12.81
N GLU A 25 -10.36 -2.26 -12.62
CA GLU A 25 -10.79 -0.98 -13.17
C GLU A 25 -10.89 -1.04 -14.70
N THR A 26 -9.88 -1.59 -15.37
CA THR A 26 -9.86 -1.70 -16.83
C THR A 26 -10.90 -2.69 -17.35
N THR A 27 -11.10 -3.81 -16.66
CA THR A 27 -11.96 -4.89 -17.12
C THR A 27 -13.43 -4.60 -16.87
N LEU A 28 -13.77 -3.98 -15.74
CA LEU A 28 -15.15 -3.72 -15.33
C LEU A 28 -15.71 -2.41 -15.93
N LYS A 29 -14.86 -1.40 -16.12
CA LYS A 29 -15.26 -0.13 -16.75
C LYS A 29 -15.73 -0.35 -18.19
N GLY A 30 -16.75 0.41 -18.61
CA GLY A 30 -17.33 0.30 -19.95
C GLY A 30 -18.24 -0.92 -20.14
N THR A 31 -18.46 -1.73 -19.08
CA THR A 31 -19.52 -2.73 -19.12
C THR A 31 -20.86 -2.02 -19.21
N SER A 32 -21.56 -2.17 -20.33
CA SER A 32 -22.80 -1.46 -20.59
C SER A 32 -23.91 -2.38 -21.07
N ALA A 33 -25.13 -1.88 -20.99
CA ALA A 33 -26.32 -2.51 -21.53
C ALA A 33 -27.31 -1.44 -22.02
N GLU A 34 -28.06 -1.80 -23.06
CA GLU A 34 -29.16 -0.99 -23.57
C GLU A 34 -30.36 -1.91 -23.85
N GLU A 35 -31.53 -1.52 -23.36
CA GLU A 35 -32.79 -2.22 -23.65
C GLU A 35 -33.96 -1.25 -23.59
N ASN A 36 -34.83 -1.25 -24.60
CA ASN A 36 -36.01 -0.39 -24.67
C ASN A 36 -35.73 1.11 -24.46
N SER A 37 -34.63 1.65 -25.01
CA SER A 37 -34.20 3.06 -24.82
C SER A 37 -33.82 3.42 -23.37
N VAL A 38 -33.52 2.42 -22.55
CA VAL A 38 -32.88 2.59 -21.24
C VAL A 38 -31.43 2.14 -21.39
N THR A 39 -30.49 2.94 -20.90
CA THR A 39 -29.05 2.63 -20.94
C THR A 39 -28.46 2.57 -19.54
N ALA A 40 -27.41 1.76 -19.38
CA ALA A 40 -26.58 1.74 -18.18
C ALA A 40 -25.15 1.36 -18.54
N GLU A 41 -24.16 1.95 -17.86
CA GLU A 41 -22.73 1.70 -18.05
C GLU A 41 -21.99 1.84 -16.71
N ILE A 42 -21.03 0.93 -16.46
CA ILE A 42 -20.07 1.07 -15.37
C ILE A 42 -19.05 2.16 -15.72
N THR A 43 -19.05 3.24 -14.95
CA THR A 43 -18.20 4.41 -15.21
C THR A 43 -16.86 4.33 -14.49
N LYS A 44 -16.83 3.77 -13.27
CA LYS A 44 -15.67 3.83 -12.39
C LYS A 44 -15.65 2.71 -11.35
N LEU A 45 -14.45 2.23 -11.02
CA LEU A 45 -14.18 1.50 -9.78
C LEU A 45 -13.92 2.52 -8.65
N ILE A 46 -14.84 2.62 -7.69
CA ILE A 46 -14.73 3.57 -6.56
C ILE A 46 -13.71 3.07 -5.55
N SER A 47 -13.87 1.83 -5.06
CA SER A 47 -12.96 1.20 -4.11
C SER A 47 -12.78 -0.29 -4.38
N MET A 48 -11.62 -0.78 -3.96
CA MET A 48 -11.28 -2.19 -3.83
C MET A 48 -10.58 -2.33 -2.48
N ASP A 49 -11.28 -2.89 -1.52
CA ASP A 49 -10.86 -2.98 -0.12
C ASP A 49 -10.65 -4.46 0.23
N GLY A 50 -9.43 -4.84 0.60
CA GLY A 50 -9.08 -6.22 0.91
C GLY A 50 -7.68 -6.57 0.45
N ASP A 51 -7.36 -7.86 0.47
CA ASP A 51 -6.05 -8.38 0.09
C ASP A 51 -6.10 -9.17 -1.21
N VAL A 52 -5.02 -9.05 -1.99
CA VAL A 52 -4.81 -9.83 -3.21
C VAL A 52 -3.36 -10.27 -3.27
N ASP A 53 -3.14 -11.53 -3.01
CA ASP A 53 -1.84 -12.17 -2.90
C ASP A 53 -1.71 -13.32 -3.91
N VAL A 54 -0.51 -13.42 -4.48
CA VAL A 54 -0.06 -14.60 -5.20
C VAL A 54 1.00 -15.27 -4.38
N SER A 55 0.76 -16.54 -4.07
CA SER A 55 1.66 -17.35 -3.27
C SER A 55 2.16 -18.56 -4.04
N GLN A 56 3.38 -18.98 -3.74
CA GLN A 56 3.92 -20.26 -4.17
C GLN A 56 4.10 -21.17 -2.96
N ARG A 57 3.61 -22.41 -3.05
CA ARG A 57 3.83 -23.43 -2.02
C ARG A 57 3.92 -24.81 -2.66
N LYS A 58 4.91 -25.61 -2.23
CA LYS A 58 5.06 -27.01 -2.68
C LYS A 58 5.06 -27.14 -4.22
N GLY A 59 5.69 -26.20 -4.92
CA GLY A 59 5.77 -26.16 -6.39
C GLY A 59 4.51 -25.66 -7.10
N LYS A 60 3.44 -25.31 -6.38
CA LYS A 60 2.19 -24.77 -6.96
C LYS A 60 2.09 -23.28 -6.71
N VAL A 61 1.63 -22.53 -7.71
CA VAL A 61 1.18 -21.15 -7.53
C VAL A 61 -0.30 -21.18 -7.15
N ILE A 62 -0.65 -20.42 -6.13
CA ILE A 62 -2.00 -20.25 -5.60
C ILE A 62 -2.28 -18.75 -5.48
N THR A 63 -3.54 -18.39 -5.64
CA THR A 63 -4.04 -17.04 -5.35
C THR A 63 -4.78 -17.08 -4.04
N LEU A 64 -4.53 -16.10 -3.18
CA LEU A 64 -5.36 -15.80 -2.03
C LEU A 64 -5.82 -14.37 -2.23
N PHE A 65 -7.11 -14.17 -2.37
CA PHE A 65 -7.68 -12.84 -2.41
C PHE A 65 -9.05 -12.88 -1.76
N ASP A 66 -9.38 -11.77 -1.13
CA ASP A 66 -10.68 -11.47 -0.57
C ASP A 66 -10.81 -9.95 -0.64
N VAL A 67 -11.64 -9.47 -1.57
CA VAL A 67 -11.83 -8.05 -1.80
C VAL A 67 -13.29 -7.68 -1.86
N LYS A 68 -13.62 -6.57 -1.20
CA LYS A 68 -14.87 -5.85 -1.36
C LYS A 68 -14.72 -4.81 -2.46
N LEU A 69 -15.65 -4.79 -3.40
CA LEU A 69 -15.66 -3.84 -4.51
C LEU A 69 -16.84 -2.87 -4.39
N GLN A 70 -16.59 -1.62 -4.77
CA GLN A 70 -17.64 -0.65 -5.01
C GLN A 70 -17.45 -0.01 -6.39
N LEU A 71 -18.46 -0.17 -7.24
CA LEU A 71 -18.50 0.37 -8.60
C LEU A 71 -19.50 1.53 -8.68
N GLU A 72 -19.22 2.48 -9.55
CA GLU A 72 -20.17 3.51 -9.97
C GLU A 72 -20.72 3.17 -11.35
N TYR A 73 -22.02 3.41 -11.54
CA TYR A 73 -22.65 3.30 -12.85
C TYR A 73 -23.48 4.55 -13.15
N SER A 74 -23.61 4.85 -14.43
CA SER A 74 -24.53 5.87 -14.93
C SER A 74 -25.42 5.27 -16.03
N GLY A 75 -26.53 5.93 -16.31
CA GLY A 75 -27.51 5.47 -17.29
C GLY A 75 -28.55 6.53 -17.59
N LYS A 76 -29.43 6.23 -18.55
CA LYS A 76 -30.55 7.10 -18.92
C LYS A 76 -31.84 6.31 -18.96
N THR A 77 -32.92 6.93 -18.52
CA THR A 77 -34.28 6.39 -18.70
C THR A 77 -34.78 6.67 -20.12
N LYS A 78 -35.94 6.11 -20.47
CA LYS A 78 -36.61 6.37 -21.75
C LYS A 78 -36.95 7.86 -21.94
N ASP A 79 -37.16 8.57 -20.84
CA ASP A 79 -37.50 9.99 -20.82
C ASP A 79 -36.25 10.89 -20.82
N GLU A 80 -35.07 10.31 -21.12
CA GLU A 80 -33.75 10.95 -21.07
C GLU A 80 -33.36 11.50 -19.69
N GLU A 81 -33.96 10.99 -18.61
CA GLU A 81 -33.55 11.31 -17.23
C GLU A 81 -32.22 10.60 -16.91
N ASP A 82 -31.22 11.36 -16.49
CA ASP A 82 -29.93 10.83 -16.06
C ASP A 82 -30.06 10.11 -14.70
N VAL A 83 -29.52 8.89 -14.65
CA VAL A 83 -29.50 8.05 -13.46
C VAL A 83 -28.06 7.70 -13.14
N SER A 84 -27.69 7.82 -11.88
CA SER A 84 -26.41 7.35 -11.36
C SER A 84 -26.62 6.54 -10.10
N GLY A 85 -25.71 5.62 -9.82
CA GLY A 85 -25.82 4.74 -8.68
C GLY A 85 -24.54 3.96 -8.43
N THR A 86 -24.60 3.05 -7.45
CA THR A 86 -23.46 2.20 -7.08
C THR A 86 -23.84 0.74 -7.10
N ILE A 87 -22.85 -0.11 -7.40
CA ILE A 87 -22.95 -1.55 -7.23
C ILE A 87 -21.88 -1.94 -6.20
N LYS A 88 -22.31 -2.50 -5.07
CA LYS A 88 -21.40 -3.04 -4.05
C LYS A 88 -21.35 -4.55 -4.21
N ILE A 89 -20.15 -5.08 -4.14
CA ILE A 89 -19.87 -6.51 -4.16
C ILE A 89 -19.14 -6.79 -2.85
N PRO A 90 -19.85 -7.32 -1.83
CA PRO A 90 -19.32 -7.38 -0.47
C PRO A 90 -18.09 -8.27 -0.38
N GLU A 91 -17.99 -9.28 -1.24
CA GLU A 91 -16.93 -10.27 -1.23
C GLU A 91 -16.67 -10.77 -2.67
N VAL A 92 -15.40 -10.74 -3.05
CA VAL A 92 -14.84 -11.39 -4.23
C VAL A 92 -13.62 -12.14 -3.73
N ALA A 93 -13.77 -13.44 -3.49
CA ALA A 93 -12.73 -14.27 -2.90
C ALA A 93 -12.22 -15.34 -3.87
N HIS A 94 -11.08 -15.94 -3.53
CA HIS A 94 -10.39 -16.91 -4.38
C HIS A 94 -11.19 -18.18 -4.70
N ASP A 95 -12.17 -18.49 -3.87
CA ASP A 95 -13.04 -19.66 -3.90
C ASP A 95 -14.49 -19.30 -4.22
N THR A 96 -14.81 -18.02 -4.43
CA THR A 96 -16.15 -17.60 -4.86
C THR A 96 -16.43 -18.08 -6.28
N GLU A 97 -17.47 -18.91 -6.45
CA GLU A 97 -17.92 -19.36 -7.75
C GLU A 97 -18.75 -18.27 -8.48
N GLU A 98 -18.93 -18.42 -9.80
CA GLU A 98 -19.56 -17.39 -10.63
C GLU A 98 -20.98 -17.02 -10.17
N ASP A 99 -21.76 -17.99 -9.71
CA ASP A 99 -23.13 -17.80 -9.24
C ASP A 99 -23.22 -17.36 -7.76
N GLU A 100 -22.12 -17.44 -7.01
CA GLU A 100 -22.07 -17.08 -5.58
C GLU A 100 -21.88 -15.58 -5.34
N TYR A 101 -21.41 -14.82 -6.35
CA TYR A 101 -21.25 -13.38 -6.22
C TYR A 101 -22.57 -12.66 -5.88
N VAL A 102 -22.53 -11.86 -4.82
CA VAL A 102 -23.64 -11.00 -4.37
C VAL A 102 -23.45 -9.58 -4.90
N PHE A 103 -24.53 -8.95 -5.36
CA PHE A 103 -24.50 -7.59 -5.92
C PHE A 103 -25.60 -6.74 -5.28
N ASP A 104 -25.20 -5.72 -4.52
CA ASP A 104 -26.10 -4.74 -3.94
C ASP A 104 -26.13 -3.50 -4.84
N ILE A 105 -27.28 -3.23 -5.46
CA ILE A 105 -27.46 -2.16 -6.45
C ILE A 105 -28.25 -1.02 -5.82
N ASP A 106 -27.62 0.15 -5.70
CA ASP A 106 -28.19 1.38 -5.17
C ASP A 106 -28.32 2.44 -6.27
N ILE A 107 -29.38 3.25 -6.23
CA ILE A 107 -29.55 4.45 -7.07
C ILE A 107 -29.39 5.70 -6.20
N TYR A 108 -28.68 6.71 -6.70
CA TYR A 108 -28.65 8.01 -6.05
C TYR A 108 -29.96 8.79 -6.26
N SER A 109 -30.54 9.29 -5.17
CA SER A 109 -31.86 9.95 -5.18
C SER A 109 -32.94 9.06 -5.82
N GLU A 110 -33.16 7.89 -5.22
CA GLU A 110 -34.06 6.85 -5.72
C GLU A 110 -35.49 7.38 -5.92
N SER A 111 -36.05 7.10 -7.09
CA SER A 111 -37.41 7.43 -7.49
C SER A 111 -37.96 6.35 -8.42
N GLY A 112 -39.28 6.23 -8.52
CA GLY A 112 -39.92 5.24 -9.39
C GLY A 112 -39.54 5.38 -10.87
N SER A 113 -39.21 6.58 -11.34
CA SER A 113 -38.78 6.83 -12.72
C SER A 113 -37.43 6.21 -13.06
N LYS A 114 -36.55 6.03 -12.06
CA LYS A 114 -35.19 5.51 -12.22
C LYS A 114 -35.08 3.99 -12.11
N GLN A 115 -36.15 3.34 -11.64
CA GLN A 115 -36.21 1.89 -11.43
C GLN A 115 -35.85 1.07 -12.69
N PRO A 116 -36.28 1.44 -13.91
CA PRO A 116 -35.92 0.70 -15.13
C PRO A 116 -34.40 0.57 -15.35
N VAL A 117 -33.60 1.57 -14.95
CA VAL A 117 -32.13 1.51 -15.06
C VAL A 117 -31.56 0.49 -14.08
N LYS A 118 -32.05 0.44 -12.84
CA LYS A 118 -31.64 -0.55 -11.83
C LYS A 118 -32.03 -1.98 -12.25
N ASP A 119 -33.20 -2.15 -12.86
CA ASP A 119 -33.62 -3.45 -13.40
C ASP A 119 -32.75 -3.88 -14.59
N LEU A 120 -32.34 -2.94 -15.45
CA LEU A 120 -31.40 -3.19 -16.54
C LEU A 120 -30.02 -3.61 -16.02
N VAL A 121 -29.48 -2.89 -15.02
CA VAL A 121 -28.21 -3.22 -14.37
C VAL A 121 -28.28 -4.66 -13.81
N ARG A 122 -29.34 -4.98 -13.07
CA ARG A 122 -29.54 -6.29 -12.45
C ARG A 122 -29.65 -7.42 -13.48
N SER A 123 -30.35 -7.20 -14.59
CA SER A 123 -30.65 -8.25 -15.56
C SER A 123 -29.57 -8.44 -16.63
N LYS A 124 -28.82 -7.39 -17.00
CA LYS A 124 -27.86 -7.44 -18.12
C LYS A 124 -26.42 -7.16 -17.73
N ILE A 125 -26.16 -6.22 -16.81
CA ILE A 125 -24.78 -5.86 -16.42
C ILE A 125 -24.25 -6.86 -15.39
N VAL A 126 -25.06 -7.19 -14.39
CA VAL A 126 -24.67 -8.08 -13.30
C VAL A 126 -24.24 -9.49 -13.76
N PRO A 127 -24.87 -10.13 -14.77
CA PRO A 127 -24.33 -11.36 -15.37
C PRO A 127 -22.97 -11.17 -16.06
N GLN A 128 -22.74 -10.03 -16.73
CA GLN A 128 -21.43 -9.74 -17.34
C GLN A 128 -20.36 -9.51 -16.27
N LEU A 129 -20.71 -8.87 -15.15
CA LEU A 129 -19.79 -8.67 -14.02
C LEU A 129 -19.37 -10.02 -13.43
N ARG A 130 -20.29 -10.97 -13.23
CA ARG A 130 -19.97 -12.34 -12.78
C ARG A 130 -18.94 -13.00 -13.67
N GLN A 131 -19.18 -13.00 -14.97
CA GLN A 131 -18.27 -13.61 -15.94
C GLN A 131 -16.88 -12.94 -15.92
N LYS A 132 -16.82 -11.61 -15.77
CA LYS A 132 -15.54 -10.89 -15.70
C LYS A 132 -14.79 -11.17 -14.40
N LEU A 133 -15.50 -11.23 -13.27
CA LEU A 133 -14.92 -11.53 -11.96
C LEU A 133 -14.42 -12.98 -11.89
N SER A 134 -15.11 -13.95 -12.51
CA SER A 134 -14.64 -15.34 -12.55
C SER A 134 -13.31 -15.52 -13.31
N GLN A 135 -12.95 -14.58 -14.19
CA GLN A 135 -11.64 -14.55 -14.87
C GLN A 135 -10.51 -13.93 -14.03
N PHE A 136 -10.83 -13.28 -12.92
CA PHE A 136 -9.86 -12.53 -12.12
C PHE A 136 -8.76 -13.43 -11.53
N GLY A 137 -9.14 -14.52 -10.85
CA GLY A 137 -8.18 -15.50 -10.32
C GLY A 137 -7.25 -16.08 -11.39
N PRO A 138 -7.79 -16.62 -12.51
CA PRO A 138 -6.97 -17.07 -13.64
C PRO A 138 -6.04 -16.00 -14.21
N ALA A 139 -6.50 -14.75 -14.31
CA ALA A 139 -5.70 -13.63 -14.83
C ALA A 139 -4.51 -13.31 -13.90
N ILE A 140 -4.73 -13.28 -12.59
CA ILE A 140 -3.66 -13.10 -11.58
C ILE A 140 -2.57 -14.16 -11.76
N ILE A 141 -2.96 -15.44 -11.88
CA ILE A 141 -2.00 -16.54 -12.06
C ILE A 141 -1.25 -16.37 -13.38
N SER A 142 -1.95 -16.09 -14.48
CA SER A 142 -1.34 -15.95 -15.80
C SER A 142 -0.28 -14.86 -15.84
N GLU A 143 -0.54 -13.73 -15.17
CA GLU A 143 0.36 -12.58 -15.14
C GLU A 143 1.54 -12.81 -14.19
N HIS A 144 1.28 -13.28 -12.97
CA HIS A 144 2.28 -13.25 -11.89
C HIS A 144 2.91 -14.60 -11.55
N ALA A 145 2.41 -15.73 -12.05
CA ALA A 145 2.99 -17.04 -11.72
C ALA A 145 4.47 -17.16 -12.13
N ARG A 146 4.86 -16.50 -13.23
CA ARG A 146 6.25 -16.50 -13.73
C ARG A 146 7.21 -15.73 -12.82
N ASP A 147 6.71 -14.74 -12.09
CA ASP A 147 7.53 -13.95 -11.17
C ASP A 147 7.90 -14.74 -9.89
N LEU A 148 7.11 -15.77 -9.56
CA LEU A 148 7.31 -16.59 -8.36
C LEU A 148 8.08 -17.88 -8.63
N GLN A 149 8.09 -18.41 -9.86
CA GLN A 149 8.69 -19.71 -10.19
C GLN A 149 10.03 -19.57 -10.92
N HIS A 150 11.05 -20.29 -10.44
CA HIS A 150 12.26 -20.55 -11.22
C HIS A 150 12.05 -21.76 -12.13
N ALA A 151 12.67 -21.77 -13.32
CA ALA A 151 12.57 -22.89 -14.25
C ALA A 151 13.17 -24.18 -13.65
N PRO A 152 12.59 -25.37 -13.93
CA PRO A 152 13.12 -26.64 -13.43
C PRO A 152 14.56 -26.87 -13.89
N GLY A 153 15.47 -27.13 -12.96
CA GLY A 153 16.88 -27.44 -13.26
C GLY A 153 17.83 -26.24 -13.32
N VAL A 154 17.36 -25.02 -13.02
CA VAL A 154 18.22 -23.85 -12.92
C VAL A 154 18.52 -23.58 -11.45
N ASP A 155 19.66 -24.07 -10.97
CA ASP A 155 20.20 -23.71 -9.66
C ASP A 155 20.82 -22.30 -9.74
N PRO A 156 20.28 -21.27 -9.05
CA PRO A 156 20.85 -19.93 -9.05
C PRO A 156 22.26 -19.87 -8.44
N SER A 157 22.70 -20.94 -7.75
CA SER A 157 24.02 -21.04 -7.12
C SER A 157 25.12 -21.62 -8.03
N ALA A 158 24.78 -22.17 -9.20
CA ALA A 158 25.72 -22.83 -10.11
C ALA A 158 26.79 -21.88 -10.70
N SER A 159 26.59 -20.55 -10.60
CA SER A 159 27.50 -19.54 -11.12
C SER A 159 28.61 -19.11 -10.14
N PHE A 160 28.60 -19.58 -8.89
CA PHE A 160 29.60 -19.16 -7.90
C PHE A 160 30.66 -20.25 -7.68
N ARG A 161 31.85 -20.02 -8.24
CA ARG A 161 33.06 -20.78 -7.86
C ARG A 161 33.26 -20.65 -6.35
N SER A 162 33.39 -21.79 -5.66
CA SER A 162 33.68 -21.82 -4.22
C SER A 162 34.98 -21.05 -3.93
N THR A 163 34.92 -20.02 -3.12
CA THR A 163 36.11 -19.37 -2.59
C THR A 163 36.72 -20.25 -1.51
N LYS A 164 37.96 -20.70 -1.76
CA LYS A 164 38.77 -21.42 -0.77
C LYS A 164 39.11 -20.50 0.41
N TYR A 165 39.02 -21.09 1.60
CA TYR A 165 39.50 -20.56 2.86
C TYR A 165 41.00 -20.27 2.79
N VAL A 166 41.46 -19.08 3.22
CA VAL A 166 42.89 -18.82 3.48
C VAL A 166 43.03 -18.11 4.82
N SER A 167 43.80 -18.76 5.69
CA SER A 167 44.18 -18.34 7.04
C SER A 167 45.29 -17.28 7.01
N SER A 168 45.34 -16.45 8.04
CA SER A 168 46.21 -15.27 8.22
C SER A 168 47.71 -15.57 8.42
N SER A 169 48.60 -14.73 7.85
CA SER A 169 49.82 -14.21 8.52
C SER A 169 50.67 -13.25 7.66
N SER A 170 50.98 -12.08 8.24
CA SER A 170 52.26 -11.32 8.25
C SER A 170 52.89 -10.61 7.01
N VAL A 171 53.15 -9.30 7.25
CA VAL A 171 54.33 -8.42 6.96
C VAL A 171 54.58 -7.73 5.59
N ASN A 172 54.68 -6.37 5.69
CA ASN A 172 55.41 -5.30 4.95
C ASN A 172 56.16 -5.64 3.63
N LYS A 173 56.24 -4.78 2.60
CA LYS A 173 56.79 -3.40 2.59
C LYS A 173 56.63 -2.76 1.18
N SER A 174 56.37 -1.44 1.11
CA SER A 174 56.72 -0.44 0.04
C SER A 174 56.39 -0.76 -1.44
N SER A 175 55.82 0.10 -2.29
CA SER A 175 56.07 1.52 -2.56
C SER A 175 55.13 2.01 -3.68
N GLY A 176 54.75 3.30 -3.66
CA GLY A 176 54.73 4.16 -4.86
C GLY A 176 53.55 4.08 -5.85
N ASP A 177 52.86 5.21 -5.96
CA ASP A 177 52.01 5.71 -7.06
C ASP A 177 50.55 5.26 -7.22
N LYS A 178 49.68 6.27 -7.16
CA LYS A 178 48.22 6.26 -7.25
C LYS A 178 47.86 6.98 -8.57
N PRO A 179 47.05 6.38 -9.45
CA PRO A 179 45.79 7.05 -9.76
C PRO A 179 44.57 6.11 -9.79
N ALA A 180 43.43 6.75 -9.55
CA ALA A 180 42.06 6.28 -9.44
C ALA A 180 41.66 5.04 -10.26
N ALA A 181 41.06 4.07 -9.56
CA ALA A 181 40.25 3.01 -10.16
C ALA A 181 38.94 3.61 -10.71
N ALA A 182 38.72 3.40 -12.00
CA ALA A 182 37.47 3.67 -12.68
C ALA A 182 36.36 2.77 -12.11
N SER A 183 35.46 3.40 -11.36
CA SER A 183 34.15 2.87 -11.01
C SER A 183 33.33 2.66 -12.27
N THR A 184 32.90 1.42 -12.53
CA THR A 184 31.87 1.12 -13.52
C THR A 184 30.58 1.79 -13.07
N ALA A 185 30.28 2.92 -13.69
CA ALA A 185 29.03 3.63 -13.56
C ALA A 185 27.90 2.72 -14.08
N THR A 186 27.04 2.26 -13.19
CA THR A 186 25.64 2.01 -13.55
C THR A 186 24.93 3.33 -13.31
N SER A 187 24.56 3.96 -14.42
CA SER A 187 23.90 5.25 -14.55
C SER A 187 22.92 5.55 -13.40
N ALA A 188 23.29 6.53 -12.58
CA ALA A 188 22.37 7.32 -11.81
C ALA A 188 21.40 8.00 -12.79
N ALA A 189 20.17 7.50 -12.90
CA ALA A 189 19.08 8.26 -13.45
C ALA A 189 18.67 9.29 -12.40
N ALA A 190 19.28 10.47 -12.48
CA ALA A 190 18.79 11.65 -11.79
C ALA A 190 17.36 11.95 -12.28
N GLY A 191 16.43 11.98 -11.34
CA GLY A 191 15.17 12.73 -11.43
C GLY A 191 14.19 12.28 -12.50
N LYS A 192 13.48 11.16 -12.28
CA LYS A 192 12.07 11.13 -12.71
C LYS A 192 11.39 12.26 -11.92
N LEU A 193 10.80 13.25 -12.61
CA LEU A 193 9.93 14.24 -11.97
C LEU A 193 8.77 13.46 -11.31
N VAL A 194 8.84 13.31 -9.99
CA VAL A 194 7.75 12.74 -9.21
C VAL A 194 6.78 13.89 -8.98
N ASN A 195 5.58 13.78 -9.55
CA ASN A 195 4.51 14.71 -9.20
C ASN A 195 4.18 14.50 -7.73
N VAL A 196 4.17 15.58 -6.97
CA VAL A 196 3.95 15.56 -5.53
C VAL A 196 2.72 16.36 -5.15
N THR A 197 2.22 16.06 -3.96
CA THR A 197 1.05 16.65 -3.33
C THR A 197 1.31 16.87 -1.84
N LYS A 198 0.35 17.50 -1.16
CA LYS A 198 0.35 17.72 0.28
C LYS A 198 -0.72 16.87 0.93
N VAL A 199 -0.40 16.27 2.07
CA VAL A 199 -1.34 15.51 2.88
C VAL A 199 -1.37 16.17 4.26
N THR A 200 -2.56 16.38 4.79
CA THR A 200 -2.73 16.92 6.15
C THR A 200 -3.69 16.05 6.93
N ASP A 201 -3.41 15.88 8.21
CA ASP A 201 -4.29 15.16 9.12
C ASP A 201 -4.25 15.75 10.52
N THR A 202 -5.30 15.52 11.30
CA THR A 202 -5.42 16.05 12.66
C THR A 202 -6.12 15.05 13.53
N GLU A 203 -5.47 14.65 14.60
CA GLU A 203 -5.93 13.59 15.49
C GLU A 203 -5.81 13.99 16.95
N GLU A 204 -6.84 13.66 17.73
CA GLU A 204 -6.91 13.95 19.15
C GLU A 204 -6.30 12.81 19.98
N PHE A 205 -5.45 13.14 20.95
CA PHE A 205 -4.91 12.20 21.94
C PHE A 205 -5.16 12.70 23.37
N ARG A 206 -5.66 11.81 24.24
CA ARG A 206 -5.86 12.03 25.68
C ARG A 206 -4.57 11.78 26.45
N THR A 207 -3.58 12.62 26.23
CA THR A 207 -2.27 12.58 26.90
C THR A 207 -1.61 13.95 26.80
N THR A 208 -0.46 14.13 27.46
CA THR A 208 0.33 15.37 27.33
C THR A 208 1.18 15.37 26.05
N ALA A 209 1.48 16.56 25.52
CA ALA A 209 2.33 16.74 24.35
C ALA A 209 3.70 16.08 24.56
N GLU A 210 4.25 16.15 25.78
CA GLU A 210 5.49 15.46 26.16
C GLU A 210 5.38 13.94 26.00
N GLN A 211 4.33 13.32 26.55
CA GLN A 211 4.16 11.88 26.47
C GLN A 211 3.93 11.40 25.04
N LEU A 212 3.19 12.17 24.23
CA LEU A 212 2.98 11.87 22.82
C LEU A 212 4.26 12.07 22.01
N TYR A 213 5.00 13.14 22.24
CA TYR A 213 6.30 13.40 21.61
C TYR A 213 7.26 12.24 21.80
N LEU A 214 7.35 11.71 23.03
CA LEU A 214 8.19 10.56 23.36
C LEU A 214 7.82 9.30 22.57
N THR A 215 6.57 9.14 22.11
CA THR A 215 6.22 7.98 21.26
C THR A 215 6.91 7.99 19.91
N PHE A 216 7.37 9.16 19.44
CA PHE A 216 8.09 9.32 18.17
C PHE A 216 9.61 9.45 18.34
N THR A 217 10.11 9.58 19.56
CA THR A 217 11.53 9.88 19.83
C THR A 217 12.21 8.88 20.78
N ASP A 218 11.45 8.14 21.58
CA ASP A 218 11.99 7.08 22.44
C ASP A 218 11.92 5.71 21.72
N PRO A 219 13.04 4.99 21.58
CA PRO A 219 13.08 3.73 20.83
C PRO A 219 12.25 2.62 21.48
N GLN A 220 12.06 2.62 22.80
CA GLN A 220 11.23 1.61 23.48
C GLN A 220 9.74 1.86 23.20
N ARG A 221 9.31 3.13 23.23
CA ARG A 221 7.95 3.52 22.88
C ARG A 221 7.65 3.29 21.40
N ILE A 222 8.60 3.64 20.52
CA ILE A 222 8.48 3.31 19.10
C ILE A 222 8.27 1.81 18.94
N ALA A 223 9.15 0.98 19.52
CA ALA A 223 9.06 -0.47 19.45
C ALA A 223 7.72 -1.02 19.98
N ALA A 224 7.15 -0.39 21.00
CA ALA A 224 5.87 -0.81 21.58
C ALA A 224 4.72 -0.65 20.59
N PHE A 225 4.55 0.52 19.95
CA PHE A 225 3.42 0.73 19.03
C PHE A 225 3.67 0.12 17.65
N THR A 226 4.92 0.05 17.19
CA THR A 226 5.28 -0.60 15.92
C THR A 226 5.33 -2.13 16.02
N ARG A 227 5.21 -2.68 17.24
CA ARG A 227 5.33 -4.12 17.58
C ARG A 227 6.68 -4.75 17.22
N ALA A 228 7.69 -3.94 16.92
CA ALA A 228 9.05 -4.38 16.59
C ALA A 228 10.03 -3.23 16.80
N PRO A 229 11.25 -3.49 17.32
CA PRO A 229 12.25 -2.44 17.46
C PRO A 229 12.62 -1.83 16.10
N PRO A 230 12.95 -0.53 16.06
CA PRO A 230 13.50 0.08 14.85
C PRO A 230 14.71 -0.71 14.34
N LYS A 231 14.74 -0.98 13.03
CA LYS A 231 15.87 -1.67 12.40
C LYS A 231 17.11 -0.78 12.37
N VAL A 232 16.89 0.52 12.22
CA VAL A 232 17.88 1.58 12.37
C VAL A 232 17.28 2.61 13.31
N PHE A 233 18.08 3.09 14.27
CA PHE A 233 17.74 4.23 15.10
C PHE A 233 19.01 4.89 15.60
N GLU A 234 19.37 6.03 15.02
CA GLU A 234 20.60 6.77 15.38
C GLU A 234 20.38 7.78 16.52
N GLY A 235 19.18 7.77 17.11
CA GLY A 235 18.73 8.69 18.15
C GLY A 235 17.83 9.80 17.62
N ALA A 236 16.95 10.32 18.47
CA ALA A 236 16.13 11.50 18.22
C ALA A 236 16.99 12.77 18.29
N LYS A 237 17.78 13.00 17.25
CA LYS A 237 18.63 14.18 17.06
C LYS A 237 18.59 14.58 15.60
N LYS A 238 18.87 15.85 15.31
CA LYS A 238 18.96 16.34 13.93
C LYS A 238 19.97 15.52 13.11
N GLY A 239 19.54 15.05 11.95
CA GLY A 239 20.28 14.14 11.06
C GLY A 239 20.20 12.67 11.46
N GLY A 240 19.59 12.33 12.60
CA GLY A 240 19.43 10.95 13.06
C GLY A 240 18.48 10.17 12.18
N LYS A 241 18.94 9.05 11.63
CA LYS A 241 18.14 8.19 10.76
C LYS A 241 17.36 7.14 11.56
N PHE A 242 16.24 6.74 10.98
CA PHE A 242 15.43 5.65 11.50
C PHE A 242 14.86 4.77 10.38
N GLU A 243 14.67 3.48 10.70
CA GLU A 243 13.95 2.52 9.88
C GLU A 243 12.92 1.79 10.74
N LEU A 244 11.63 1.99 10.45
CA LEU A 244 10.50 1.41 11.19
C LEU A 244 9.80 0.33 10.36
N PHE A 245 8.96 -0.48 11.00
CA PHE A 245 8.14 -1.51 10.36
C PHE A 245 8.95 -2.45 9.44
N GLY A 246 10.06 -2.98 9.96
CA GLY A 246 10.94 -3.88 9.19
C GLY A 246 11.74 -3.19 8.07
N GLY A 247 11.78 -1.86 8.04
CA GLY A 247 12.41 -1.08 6.96
C GLY A 247 11.43 -0.60 5.89
N ASN A 248 10.13 -0.86 6.06
CA ASN A 248 9.11 -0.34 5.16
C ASN A 248 8.99 1.19 5.25
N VAL A 249 9.29 1.76 6.42
CA VAL A 249 9.38 3.21 6.61
C VAL A 249 10.83 3.59 6.88
N VAL A 250 11.34 4.55 6.11
CA VAL A 250 12.68 5.11 6.28
C VAL A 250 12.58 6.61 6.44
N GLY A 251 13.35 7.16 7.38
CA GLY A 251 13.34 8.59 7.61
C GLY A 251 14.59 9.11 8.31
N GLU A 252 14.59 10.43 8.49
CA GLU A 252 15.68 11.19 9.09
C GLU A 252 15.07 12.39 9.81
N TYR A 253 15.37 12.57 11.09
CA TYR A 253 14.93 13.78 11.82
C TYR A 253 15.64 15.01 11.27
N THR A 254 14.91 16.00 10.79
CA THR A 254 15.47 17.24 10.24
C THR A 254 15.40 18.40 11.22
N ASP A 255 14.38 18.42 12.08
CA ASP A 255 14.23 19.39 13.16
C ASP A 255 13.44 18.78 14.33
N LEU A 256 13.83 19.12 15.56
CA LEU A 256 13.23 18.60 16.78
C LEU A 256 13.12 19.75 17.79
N ASN A 257 11.89 20.07 18.17
CA ASN A 257 11.55 21.02 19.23
C ASN A 257 10.71 20.29 20.27
N GLU A 258 11.36 19.78 21.31
CA GLU A 258 10.68 19.08 22.38
C GLU A 258 9.90 20.05 23.27
N PRO A 259 8.64 19.76 23.65
CA PRO A 259 7.77 18.64 23.24
C PRO A 259 6.79 18.98 22.11
N THR A 260 6.96 20.12 21.42
CA THR A 260 5.91 20.74 20.59
C THR A 260 5.95 20.36 19.11
N LYS A 261 7.12 19.99 18.57
CA LYS A 261 7.28 19.81 17.12
C LYS A 261 8.37 18.80 16.73
N ILE A 262 8.06 17.99 15.73
CA ILE A 262 8.99 17.08 15.05
C ILE A 262 8.90 17.34 13.55
N VAL A 263 10.03 17.55 12.89
CA VAL A 263 10.13 17.54 11.43
C VAL A 263 11.08 16.43 11.02
N GLN A 264 10.64 15.60 10.08
CA GLN A 264 11.42 14.49 9.59
C GLN A 264 11.22 14.26 8.10
N LYS A 265 12.26 13.80 7.42
CA LYS A 265 12.08 13.13 6.14
C LYS A 265 11.39 11.80 6.40
N TRP A 266 10.46 11.47 5.53
CA TRP A 266 9.68 10.25 5.65
C TRP A 266 9.39 9.69 4.27
N ARG A 267 9.60 8.39 4.10
CA ARG A 267 9.22 7.68 2.87
C ARG A 267 8.77 6.26 3.20
N LEU A 268 7.94 5.75 2.30
CA LEU A 268 7.66 4.34 2.19
C LEU A 268 8.72 3.66 1.30
N GLN A 269 8.99 2.38 1.54
CA GLN A 269 9.96 1.62 0.77
C GLN A 269 9.57 1.55 -0.71
N GLN A 270 8.28 1.42 -1.01
CA GLN A 270 7.74 1.37 -2.37
C GLN A 270 7.78 2.69 -3.15
N TRP A 271 8.05 3.83 -2.49
CA TRP A 271 8.17 5.09 -3.20
C TRP A 271 9.42 5.11 -4.11
N PRO A 272 9.44 5.95 -5.16
CA PRO A 272 10.61 6.08 -6.04
C PRO A 272 11.90 6.24 -5.23
N ALA A 273 12.96 5.51 -5.60
CA ALA A 273 14.21 5.51 -4.83
C ALA A 273 14.77 6.93 -4.66
N GLY A 274 15.14 7.29 -3.43
CA GLY A 274 15.63 8.63 -3.10
C GLY A 274 14.55 9.71 -2.97
N HIS A 275 13.28 9.41 -3.25
CA HIS A 275 12.16 10.31 -2.98
C HIS A 275 11.76 10.25 -1.51
N TYR A 276 11.69 11.41 -0.85
CA TYR A 276 11.26 11.58 0.53
C TYR A 276 10.22 12.70 0.60
N SER A 277 9.20 12.50 1.42
CA SER A 277 8.33 13.58 1.88
C SER A 277 8.95 14.25 3.11
N THR A 278 8.55 15.47 3.39
CA THR A 278 8.81 16.16 4.65
C THR A 278 7.56 16.06 5.50
N LEU A 279 7.64 15.32 6.60
CA LEU A 279 6.59 15.17 7.61
C LEU A 279 6.86 16.14 8.75
N GLU A 280 5.95 17.09 8.94
CA GLU A 280 5.91 17.96 10.11
C GLU A 280 4.77 17.52 11.03
N ILE A 281 5.11 17.22 12.28
CA ILE A 281 4.19 16.82 13.35
C ILE A 281 4.22 17.93 14.41
N ASN A 282 3.07 18.53 14.67
CA ASN A 282 2.88 19.52 15.73
C ASN A 282 1.99 18.95 16.82
N PHE A 283 2.37 19.20 18.08
CA PHE A 283 1.65 18.78 19.27
C PHE A 283 1.09 20.01 19.99
N ASP A 284 -0.20 20.25 19.81
CA ASP A 284 -0.89 21.37 20.44
C ASP A 284 -1.58 20.89 21.71
N GLN A 285 -0.94 21.18 22.85
CA GLN A 285 -1.51 20.88 24.16
C GLN A 285 -2.70 21.80 24.45
N ASN A 286 -3.85 21.21 24.76
CA ASN A 286 -4.95 21.86 25.44
C ASN A 286 -4.92 21.45 26.91
N ASP A 287 -4.47 22.36 27.77
CA ASP A 287 -4.33 22.11 29.21
C ASP A 287 -5.68 22.03 29.94
N VAL A 288 -6.74 22.61 29.36
CA VAL A 288 -8.07 22.64 29.99
C VAL A 288 -8.75 21.28 29.92
N ASP A 289 -8.67 20.65 28.74
CA ASP A 289 -9.32 19.35 28.49
C ASP A 289 -8.36 18.15 28.68
N ALA A 290 -7.10 18.42 29.07
CA ALA A 290 -6.02 17.43 29.19
C ALA A 290 -5.83 16.58 27.92
N VAL A 291 -5.93 17.24 26.77
CA VAL A 291 -5.92 16.65 25.44
C VAL A 291 -4.83 17.32 24.60
N THR A 292 -4.15 16.54 23.76
CA THR A 292 -3.20 17.04 22.77
C THR A 292 -3.77 16.80 21.38
N LEU A 293 -3.85 17.86 20.56
CA LEU A 293 -4.13 17.73 19.13
C LEU A 293 -2.82 17.53 18.38
N MET A 294 -2.68 16.38 17.72
CA MET A 294 -1.57 16.09 16.84
C MET A 294 -1.93 16.49 15.42
N ARG A 295 -1.29 17.54 14.90
CA ARG A 295 -1.47 18.01 13.52
C ARG A 295 -0.28 17.58 12.68
N VAL A 296 -0.54 16.87 11.60
CA VAL A 296 0.49 16.45 10.65
C VAL A 296 0.33 17.13 9.31
N ASN A 297 1.43 17.62 8.77
CA ASN A 297 1.53 18.18 7.44
C ASN A 297 2.66 17.46 6.70
N TRP A 298 2.32 16.72 5.65
CA TRP A 298 3.29 16.22 4.70
C TRP A 298 3.37 17.11 3.48
N ASP A 299 4.61 17.42 3.09
CA ASP A 299 4.93 17.99 1.79
C ASP A 299 5.78 17.01 0.98
N GLY A 300 5.50 16.88 -0.31
CA GLY A 300 6.28 16.00 -1.18
C GLY A 300 5.79 14.54 -1.23
N VAL A 301 4.54 14.24 -0.84
CA VAL A 301 3.96 12.89 -1.02
C VAL A 301 3.75 12.66 -2.52
N PRO A 302 4.12 11.50 -3.11
CA PRO A 302 3.82 11.23 -4.51
C PRO A 302 2.31 11.27 -4.79
N VAL A 303 1.90 11.86 -5.91
CA VAL A 303 0.50 11.84 -6.36
C VAL A 303 0.02 10.40 -6.53
N GLY A 304 -1.19 10.12 -6.06
CA GLY A 304 -1.78 8.78 -5.99
C GLY A 304 -1.41 7.99 -4.73
N GLN A 305 -0.59 8.54 -3.84
CA GLN A 305 -0.22 7.92 -2.55
C GLN A 305 -0.79 8.68 -1.34
N GLU A 306 -1.63 9.69 -1.56
CA GLU A 306 -2.21 10.53 -0.51
C GLU A 306 -3.02 9.73 0.49
N ASP A 307 -4.04 9.05 -0.02
CA ASP A 307 -4.99 8.29 0.77
C ASP A 307 -4.30 7.12 1.45
N VAL A 308 -3.40 6.43 0.74
CA VAL A 308 -2.59 5.33 1.30
C VAL A 308 -1.70 5.81 2.44
N THR A 309 -1.03 6.96 2.27
CA THR A 309 -0.17 7.52 3.32
C THR A 309 -1.00 7.93 4.53
N LYS A 310 -2.15 8.56 4.30
CA LYS A 310 -3.07 9.00 5.35
C LYS A 310 -3.68 7.83 6.12
N GLN A 311 -4.20 6.83 5.41
CA GLN A 311 -4.77 5.62 6.00
C GLN A 311 -3.73 4.84 6.80
N ASN A 312 -2.54 4.61 6.23
CA ASN A 312 -1.46 3.92 6.92
C ASN A 312 -0.99 4.71 8.16
N TRP A 313 -0.98 6.04 8.11
CA TRP A 313 -0.71 6.84 9.29
C TRP A 313 -1.77 6.65 10.37
N GLY A 314 -3.05 6.72 10.00
CA GLY A 314 -4.17 6.48 10.90
C GLY A 314 -4.09 5.11 11.58
N GLU A 315 -3.91 4.05 10.80
CA GLU A 315 -3.89 2.68 11.34
C GLU A 315 -2.59 2.36 12.09
N TYR A 316 -1.43 2.58 11.49
CA TYR A 316 -0.17 2.09 12.05
C TYR A 316 0.45 3.02 13.08
N TYR A 317 0.19 4.32 13.02
CA TYR A 317 0.67 5.28 14.01
C TYR A 317 -0.43 5.66 14.99
N VAL A 318 -1.49 6.32 14.53
CA VAL A 318 -2.47 6.95 15.41
C VAL A 318 -3.20 5.90 16.26
N ARG A 319 -3.84 4.93 15.61
CA ARG A 319 -4.59 3.86 16.27
C ARG A 319 -3.68 2.99 17.14
N SER A 320 -2.49 2.63 16.65
CA SER A 320 -1.51 1.87 17.43
C SER A 320 -1.05 2.61 18.68
N ILE A 321 -0.74 3.91 18.59
CA ILE A 321 -0.34 4.73 19.74
C ILE A 321 -1.51 4.85 20.74
N LYS A 322 -2.72 5.14 20.26
CA LYS A 322 -3.93 5.22 21.09
C LYS A 322 -4.15 3.90 21.85
N THR A 323 -4.07 2.76 21.17
CA THR A 323 -4.28 1.43 21.75
C THR A 323 -3.15 1.03 22.71
N THR A 324 -1.90 1.26 22.32
CA THR A 324 -0.73 0.76 23.06
C THR A 324 -0.52 1.52 24.36
N PHE A 325 -0.73 2.84 24.36
CA PHE A 325 -0.47 3.69 25.53
C PHE A 325 -1.75 4.18 26.22
N GLY A 326 -2.93 3.81 25.72
CA GLY A 326 -4.21 4.26 26.25
C GLY A 326 -4.47 5.76 26.02
N PHE A 327 -3.87 6.35 24.98
CA PHE A 327 -3.95 7.79 24.69
C PHE A 327 -5.22 8.20 23.94
N GLY A 328 -6.27 7.38 23.91
CA GLY A 328 -7.51 7.74 23.24
C GLY A 328 -8.48 6.58 23.10
N THR A 329 -9.70 6.89 22.70
CA THR A 329 -10.70 5.90 22.31
C THR A 329 -10.43 5.44 20.88
N VAL A 330 -10.51 4.13 20.66
CA VAL A 330 -10.44 3.50 19.34
C VAL A 330 -11.80 2.87 19.12
N LEU A 331 -12.62 3.51 18.28
CA LEU A 331 -13.94 3.01 17.92
C LEU A 331 -13.85 2.08 16.72
#